data_AF-A0A3A9K5P7-F1
#
_entry.id   AF-A0A3A9K5P7-F1
#
_cell.length_a   1.000
_cell.length_b   1.000
_cell.length_c   1.000
_cell.angle_alpha   90.00
_cell.angle_beta   90.00
_cell.angle_gamma   90.00
#
_symmetry.space_group_name_H-M   'P 1'
#
loop_
_entity.id
_entity.type
_entity.pdbx_description
1 polymer ?
#
loop_
_entity_poly.entity_id
_entity_poly.type
_entity_poly.pdbx_seq_one_letter_code
_entity_poly.pdbx_strand_id
1 'polypeptide(L)'
;MSKNQKYQDNIEQTCLDLVKNKINMKDCFGMSSQQYIELQKWLKDAKPNHNSNEFPDFIFEDGFIEQFAVTSSSERRKGAKQKQESLIFKRESETTFLSNLDKSEEDTLVSKSISRPFEQHTHLNIVNSIKKNWLKHIKSYEKKISPSKHGIFLLDYIDVNIQTAISRENEPAEIFDSYRISADKNLLEWILTFKEKIEYVILSNPYSIEVIRIDQIHNIIESIPRVTYAPIIGMESHKYIGYKIKKRDI
;
A
#
# COMPACT_ATOMS: atom_id res chain seq x y z
N MET A 1 13.25 -9.05 20.71
CA MET A 1 12.80 -8.76 19.33
C MET A 1 13.90 -8.01 18.58
N SER A 2 14.13 -8.34 17.31
CA SER A 2 15.13 -7.62 16.48
C SER A 2 14.61 -6.21 16.12
N LYS A 3 15.51 -5.28 15.81
CA LYS A 3 15.12 -3.91 15.35
C LYS A 3 14.24 -3.95 14.10
N ASN A 4 14.50 -4.89 13.19
CA ASN A 4 13.75 -5.06 11.96
C ASN A 4 12.33 -5.59 12.21
N GLN A 5 12.17 -6.53 13.16
CA GLN A 5 10.86 -7.03 13.54
C GLN A 5 9.99 -5.91 14.12
N LYS A 6 10.52 -5.19 15.10
CA LYS A 6 9.78 -4.08 15.74
C LYS A 6 9.37 -2.98 14.74
N TYR A 7 10.18 -2.76 13.71
CA TYR A 7 9.85 -1.82 12.64
C TYR A 7 8.71 -2.34 11.75
N GLN A 8 8.74 -3.62 11.40
CA GLN A 8 7.69 -4.26 10.61
C GLN A 8 6.36 -4.30 11.37
N ASP A 9 6.37 -4.73 12.64
CA ASP A 9 5.17 -4.77 13.50
C ASP A 9 4.53 -3.37 13.63
N ASN A 10 5.35 -2.31 13.64
CA ASN A 10 4.87 -0.93 13.71
C ASN A 10 4.20 -0.49 12.39
N ILE A 11 4.76 -0.85 11.23
CA ILE A 11 4.13 -0.59 9.93
C ILE A 11 2.77 -1.31 9.86
N GLU A 12 2.74 -2.57 10.28
CA GLU A 12 1.52 -3.37 10.30
C GLU A 12 0.46 -2.74 11.19
N GLN A 13 0.80 -2.43 12.44
CA GLN A 13 -0.11 -1.77 13.37
C GLN A 13 -0.60 -0.42 12.83
N THR A 14 0.29 0.38 12.23
CA THR A 14 -0.06 1.69 11.67
C THR A 14 -1.08 1.58 10.53
N CYS A 15 -0.94 0.59 9.65
CA CYS A 15 -1.89 0.36 8.57
C CYS A 15 -3.26 -0.07 9.11
N LEU A 16 -3.28 -1.04 10.04
CA LEU A 16 -4.52 -1.49 10.66
C LEU A 16 -5.23 -0.34 11.40
N ASP A 17 -4.48 0.48 12.14
CA ASP A 17 -5.03 1.64 12.87
C ASP A 17 -5.57 2.70 11.91
N LEU A 18 -4.92 2.92 10.76
CA LEU A 18 -5.45 3.80 9.72
C LEU A 18 -6.81 3.29 9.23
N VAL A 19 -6.95 2.00 8.96
CA VAL A 19 -8.23 1.40 8.52
C VAL A 19 -9.28 1.51 9.61
N LYS A 20 -8.97 1.12 10.85
CA LYS A 20 -9.87 1.23 12.01
C LYS A 20 -10.47 2.63 12.17
N ASN A 21 -9.63 3.66 12.00
CA ASN A 21 -10.02 5.04 12.28
C ASN A 21 -10.74 5.72 11.12
N LYS A 22 -10.53 5.27 9.87
CA LYS A 22 -11.03 5.97 8.68
C LYS A 22 -12.10 5.22 7.89
N ILE A 23 -12.27 3.92 8.11
CA ILE A 23 -13.22 3.11 7.34
C ILE A 23 -14.67 3.62 7.50
N ASN A 24 -15.34 3.87 6.37
CA ASN A 24 -16.74 4.25 6.32
C ASN A 24 -17.54 3.24 5.50
N MET A 25 -18.85 3.12 5.75
CA MET A 25 -19.75 2.26 4.98
C MET A 25 -19.69 2.54 3.46
N LYS A 26 -19.49 3.81 3.05
CA LYS A 26 -19.35 4.18 1.63
C LYS A 26 -18.11 3.60 0.95
N ASP A 27 -17.13 3.16 1.73
CA ASP A 27 -15.89 2.56 1.26
C ASP A 27 -16.03 1.03 1.08
N CYS A 28 -17.20 0.48 1.41
CA CYS A 28 -17.46 -0.95 1.44
C CYS A 28 -18.36 -1.38 0.27
N PHE A 29 -17.90 -2.40 -0.46
CA PHE A 29 -18.55 -2.91 -1.66
C PHE A 29 -19.08 -4.31 -1.42
N GLY A 30 -20.34 -4.52 -1.82
CA GLY A 30 -21.03 -5.81 -1.66
C GLY A 30 -21.30 -6.16 -0.20
N MET A 31 -21.61 -5.18 0.66
CA MET A 31 -21.79 -5.43 2.10
C MET A 31 -23.05 -4.76 2.64
N SER A 32 -23.75 -5.43 3.56
CA SER A 32 -24.88 -4.86 4.31
C SER A 32 -24.41 -4.07 5.54
N SER A 33 -25.28 -3.22 6.09
CA SER A 33 -24.95 -2.45 7.30
C SER A 33 -24.59 -3.34 8.50
N GLN A 34 -25.22 -4.52 8.62
CA GLN A 34 -24.93 -5.47 9.69
C GLN A 34 -23.53 -6.07 9.54
N GLN A 35 -23.17 -6.49 8.31
CA GLN A 35 -21.85 -7.02 8.00
C GLN A 35 -20.76 -5.96 8.20
N TYR A 36 -21.05 -4.68 7.93
CA TYR A 36 -20.13 -3.58 8.23
C TYR A 36 -19.87 -3.43 9.73
N ILE A 37 -20.91 -3.50 10.56
CA ILE A 37 -20.77 -3.45 12.03
C ILE A 37 -19.92 -4.63 12.53
N GLU A 38 -20.14 -5.82 11.97
CA GLU A 38 -19.35 -7.03 12.29
C GLU A 38 -17.88 -6.86 11.90
N LEU A 39 -17.61 -6.38 10.68
CA LEU A 39 -16.26 -6.07 10.23
C LEU A 39 -15.56 -5.05 11.13
N GLN A 40 -16.26 -3.97 11.51
CA GLN A 40 -15.70 -2.98 12.43
C GLN A 40 -15.34 -3.58 13.79
N LYS A 41 -16.17 -4.49 14.30
CA LYS A 41 -15.89 -5.23 15.53
C LYS A 41 -14.63 -6.07 15.36
N TRP A 42 -14.53 -6.87 14.30
CA TRP A 42 -13.34 -7.70 14.04
C TRP A 42 -12.07 -6.88 13.90
N LEU A 43 -12.12 -5.77 13.14
CA LEU A 43 -10.99 -4.85 13.02
C LEU A 43 -10.57 -4.34 14.41
N LYS A 44 -11.51 -3.86 15.23
CA LYS A 44 -11.25 -3.34 16.58
C LYS A 44 -10.65 -4.40 17.52
N ASP A 45 -11.19 -5.62 17.47
CA ASP A 45 -10.81 -6.72 18.36
C ASP A 45 -9.52 -7.41 17.91
N ALA A 46 -9.08 -7.21 16.66
CA ALA A 46 -7.85 -7.76 16.12
C ALA A 46 -6.61 -7.31 16.90
N LYS A 47 -5.84 -8.31 17.34
CA LYS A 47 -4.59 -8.15 18.08
C LYS A 47 -3.43 -8.75 17.30
N PRO A 48 -2.22 -8.21 17.41
CA PRO A 48 -1.03 -8.82 16.82
C PRO A 48 -0.91 -10.29 17.23
N ASN A 49 -0.55 -11.14 16.28
CA ASN A 49 -0.27 -12.53 16.56
C ASN A 49 0.92 -12.64 17.53
N HIS A 50 0.81 -13.53 18.52
CA HIS A 50 1.87 -13.77 19.50
C HIS A 50 3.20 -14.21 18.85
N ASN A 51 3.13 -14.84 17.67
CA ASN A 51 4.30 -15.14 16.86
C ASN A 51 4.33 -14.27 15.60
N SER A 52 4.95 -13.10 15.71
CA SER A 52 4.99 -12.07 14.66
C SER A 52 5.74 -12.45 13.37
N ASN A 53 6.36 -13.64 13.31
CA ASN A 53 6.97 -14.18 12.09
C ASN A 53 6.11 -15.23 11.39
N GLU A 54 4.99 -15.59 12.00
CA GLU A 54 4.06 -16.56 11.46
C GLU A 54 2.79 -15.85 11.03
N PHE A 55 2.34 -16.19 9.82
CA PHE A 55 0.96 -15.96 9.40
C PHE A 55 0.00 -16.35 10.54
N PRO A 56 -1.14 -15.67 10.78
CA PRO A 56 -1.46 -14.36 10.25
C PRO A 56 -0.79 -13.23 11.07
N ASP A 57 -0.76 -12.01 10.55
CA ASP A 57 -0.23 -10.85 11.30
C ASP A 57 -1.11 -10.45 12.49
N PHE A 58 -2.44 -10.54 12.34
CA PHE A 58 -3.41 -10.28 13.41
C PHE A 58 -4.44 -11.39 13.56
N ILE A 59 -4.91 -11.58 14.79
CA ILE A 59 -5.92 -12.56 15.16
C ILE A 59 -7.07 -11.90 15.94
N PHE A 60 -8.28 -12.40 15.71
CA PHE A 60 -9.48 -12.06 16.47
C PHE A 60 -10.35 -13.31 16.67
N GLU A 61 -11.48 -13.17 17.35
CA GLU A 61 -12.40 -14.29 17.57
C GLU A 61 -12.87 -14.89 16.23
N ASP A 62 -12.64 -16.19 16.04
CA ASP A 62 -12.99 -16.95 14.82
C ASP A 62 -12.37 -16.42 13.50
N GLY A 63 -11.31 -15.60 13.58
CA GLY A 63 -10.81 -14.88 12.41
C GLY A 63 -9.35 -14.44 12.43
N PHE A 64 -8.88 -13.98 11.27
CA PHE A 64 -7.56 -13.38 11.11
C PHE A 64 -7.53 -12.22 10.12
N ILE A 65 -6.49 -11.38 10.26
CA ILE A 65 -6.09 -10.39 9.26
C ILE A 65 -4.64 -10.67 8.87
N GLU A 66 -4.40 -10.91 7.59
CA GLU A 66 -3.05 -10.92 7.03
C GLU A 66 -2.81 -9.63 6.27
N GLN A 67 -1.71 -8.96 6.59
CA GLN A 67 -1.31 -7.72 5.96
C GLN A 67 -0.11 -7.92 5.03
N PHE A 68 -0.15 -7.27 3.86
CA PHE A 68 1.04 -7.17 3.03
C PHE A 68 1.04 -5.94 2.15
N ALA A 69 2.24 -5.42 1.90
CA ALA A 69 2.44 -4.27 1.05
C ALA A 69 2.33 -4.65 -0.44
N VAL A 70 1.74 -3.77 -1.23
CA VAL A 70 1.64 -3.86 -2.68
C VAL A 70 2.11 -2.56 -3.33
N THR A 71 2.62 -2.63 -4.55
CA THR A 71 3.29 -1.51 -5.24
C THR A 71 2.93 -1.51 -6.72
N SER A 72 2.80 -0.33 -7.32
CA SER A 72 2.67 -0.20 -8.77
C SER A 72 4.02 -0.01 -9.48
N SER A 73 5.11 0.09 -8.73
CA SER A 73 6.48 0.08 -9.27
C SER A 73 6.88 -1.32 -9.77
N SER A 74 7.89 -1.38 -10.63
CA SER A 74 8.47 -2.68 -11.00
C SER A 74 9.10 -3.38 -9.79
N GLU A 75 8.86 -4.68 -9.65
CA GLU A 75 9.47 -5.49 -8.59
C GLU A 75 10.71 -6.22 -9.12
N ARG A 76 11.82 -6.16 -8.37
CA ARG A 76 12.98 -7.05 -8.55
C ARG A 76 12.97 -8.14 -7.47
N ARG A 77 13.89 -9.10 -7.56
CA ARG A 77 14.04 -10.21 -6.58
C ARG A 77 14.16 -9.75 -5.11
N LYS A 78 14.54 -8.49 -4.87
CA LYS A 78 14.68 -7.87 -3.53
C LYS A 78 13.54 -6.91 -3.13
N GLY A 79 12.43 -6.86 -3.87
CA GLY A 79 11.25 -6.01 -3.57
C GLY A 79 11.05 -4.86 -4.56
N ALA A 80 10.25 -3.88 -4.17
CA ALA A 80 9.91 -2.69 -4.97
C ALA A 80 11.18 -1.92 -5.39
N LYS A 81 11.38 -1.76 -6.70
CA LYS A 81 12.58 -1.11 -7.26
C LYS A 81 12.68 0.34 -6.81
N GLN A 82 11.56 1.08 -6.83
CA GLN A 82 11.52 2.48 -6.44
C GLN A 82 12.02 2.71 -5.01
N LYS A 83 11.56 1.91 -4.03
CA LYS A 83 11.96 2.06 -2.62
C LYS A 83 13.48 1.94 -2.43
N GLN A 84 14.09 0.96 -3.10
CA GLN A 84 15.54 0.78 -3.03
C GLN A 84 16.28 1.94 -3.69
N GLU A 85 15.80 2.33 -4.86
CA GLU A 85 16.43 3.39 -5.62
C GLU A 85 16.27 4.75 -4.95
N SER A 86 15.17 5.02 -4.23
CA SER A 86 14.96 6.27 -3.49
C SER A 86 15.89 6.36 -2.30
N LEU A 87 16.14 5.25 -1.61
CA LEU A 87 17.14 5.19 -0.54
C LEU A 87 18.55 5.46 -1.05
N ILE A 88 18.91 4.90 -2.21
CA ILE A 88 20.21 5.15 -2.86
C ILE A 88 20.31 6.62 -3.27
N PHE A 89 19.30 7.12 -3.98
CA PHE A 89 19.26 8.49 -4.47
C PHE A 89 19.30 9.52 -3.34
N LYS A 90 18.61 9.27 -2.22
CA LYS A 90 18.71 10.11 -1.03
C LYS A 90 20.14 10.22 -0.53
N ARG A 91 20.81 9.10 -0.32
CA ARG A 91 22.21 9.06 0.16
C ARG A 91 23.17 9.74 -0.82
N GLU A 92 23.04 9.48 -2.11
CA GLU A 92 23.87 10.10 -3.14
C GLU A 92 23.65 11.62 -3.21
N SER A 93 22.39 12.06 -3.13
CA SER A 93 22.04 13.48 -3.17
C SER A 93 22.56 14.25 -1.95
N GLU A 94 22.47 13.65 -0.75
CA GLU A 94 23.00 14.21 0.50
C GLU A 94 24.53 14.26 0.46
N THR A 95 25.19 13.17 0.07
CA THR A 95 26.66 13.12 -0.06
C THR A 95 27.17 14.17 -1.04
N THR A 96 26.48 14.31 -2.19
CA THR A 96 26.80 15.31 -3.20
C THR A 96 26.62 16.73 -2.66
N PHE A 97 25.56 16.97 -1.89
CA PHE A 97 25.32 18.27 -1.27
C PHE A 97 26.39 18.61 -0.22
N LEU A 98 26.71 17.70 0.69
CA LEU A 98 27.72 17.89 1.72
C LEU A 98 29.12 18.14 1.11
N SER A 99 29.51 17.37 0.09
CA SER A 99 30.76 17.62 -0.64
C SER A 99 30.82 19.01 -1.29
N ASN A 100 29.69 19.49 -1.82
CA ASN A 100 29.59 20.84 -2.39
C ASN A 100 29.66 21.93 -1.32
N LEU A 101 29.02 21.72 -0.17
CA LEU A 101 29.09 22.64 0.97
C LEU A 101 30.51 22.70 1.53
N ASP A 102 31.21 21.57 1.67
CA ASP A 102 32.59 21.53 2.13
C ASP A 102 33.54 22.28 1.20
N LYS A 103 33.29 22.24 -0.11
CA LYS A 103 34.05 22.96 -1.15
C LYS A 103 33.66 24.42 -1.31
N SER A 104 32.55 24.87 -0.73
CA SER A 104 32.13 26.27 -0.88
C SER A 104 33.05 27.20 -0.10
N GLU A 105 33.03 28.47 -0.48
CA GLU A 105 33.65 29.53 0.31
C GLU A 105 32.97 29.62 1.69
N GLU A 106 33.73 30.12 2.66
CA GLU A 106 33.17 30.47 3.97
C GLU A 106 32.15 31.61 3.81
N ASP A 107 31.23 31.68 4.75
CA ASP A 107 30.13 32.63 4.78
C ASP A 107 29.24 32.63 3.54
N THR A 108 29.19 31.48 2.84
CA THR A 108 28.36 31.29 1.65
C THR A 108 27.15 30.41 1.95
N LEU A 109 25.99 30.86 1.46
CA LEU A 109 24.77 30.07 1.40
C LEU A 109 24.83 29.16 0.16
N VAL A 110 24.77 27.85 0.37
CA VAL A 110 24.72 26.85 -0.70
C VAL A 110 23.33 26.24 -0.73
N SER A 111 22.69 26.30 -1.89
CA SER A 111 21.42 25.63 -2.16
C SER A 111 21.58 24.69 -3.34
N LYS A 112 21.06 23.47 -3.21
CA LYS A 112 21.08 22.49 -4.30
C LYS A 112 19.80 21.67 -4.31
N SER A 113 19.23 21.51 -5.50
CA SER A 113 18.16 20.56 -5.78
C SER A 113 18.69 19.48 -6.71
N ILE A 114 18.49 18.22 -6.36
CA ILE A 114 18.82 17.07 -7.19
C ILE A 114 17.54 16.30 -7.41
N SER A 115 17.23 16.01 -8.68
CA SER A 115 15.98 15.38 -9.07
C SER A 115 16.21 14.23 -10.04
N ARG A 116 15.31 13.23 -10.00
CA ARG A 116 15.27 12.12 -10.95
C ARG A 116 13.82 11.78 -11.30
N PRO A 117 13.53 11.19 -12.47
CA PRO A 117 12.20 10.68 -12.76
C PRO A 117 11.81 9.57 -11.78
N PHE A 118 10.51 9.44 -11.50
CA PHE A 118 9.98 8.26 -10.83
C PHE A 118 10.22 7.00 -11.65
N GLU A 119 10.28 5.87 -10.95
CA GLU A 119 10.24 4.57 -11.60
C GLU A 119 8.92 4.39 -12.36
N GLN A 120 8.94 3.55 -13.39
CA GLN A 120 7.74 3.35 -14.21
C GLN A 120 6.68 2.61 -13.39
N HIS A 121 5.57 3.31 -13.10
CA HIS A 121 4.39 2.73 -12.48
C HIS A 121 3.41 2.25 -13.54
N THR A 122 2.77 1.10 -13.30
CA THR A 122 1.72 0.61 -14.19
C THR A 122 0.62 -0.12 -13.43
N HIS A 123 -0.58 -0.15 -14.02
CA HIS A 123 -1.69 -1.01 -13.57
C HIS A 123 -1.27 -2.49 -13.53
N LEU A 124 -0.54 -2.95 -14.55
CA LEU A 124 -0.04 -4.32 -14.59
C LEU A 124 0.87 -4.66 -13.40
N ASN A 125 1.74 -3.73 -12.99
CA ASN A 125 2.65 -3.95 -11.86
C ASN A 125 1.89 -4.13 -10.54
N ILE A 126 0.89 -3.28 -10.25
CA ILE A 126 0.11 -3.42 -9.01
C ILE A 126 -0.70 -4.71 -9.01
N VAL A 127 -1.33 -5.08 -10.14
CA VAL A 127 -2.03 -6.37 -10.28
C VAL A 127 -1.08 -7.53 -10.02
N ASN A 128 0.13 -7.50 -10.58
CA ASN A 128 1.13 -8.53 -10.37
C ASN A 128 1.63 -8.57 -8.92
N SER A 129 1.86 -7.42 -8.30
CA SER A 129 2.26 -7.32 -6.89
C SER A 129 1.19 -7.93 -5.98
N ILE A 130 -0.08 -7.59 -6.20
CA ILE A 130 -1.23 -8.18 -5.48
C ILE A 130 -1.23 -9.69 -5.67
N LYS A 131 -1.28 -10.20 -6.92
CA LYS A 131 -1.37 -11.64 -7.20
C LYS A 131 -0.22 -12.44 -6.60
N LYS A 132 1.02 -11.93 -6.74
CA LYS A 132 2.22 -12.58 -6.23
C LYS A 132 2.20 -12.68 -4.71
N ASN A 133 1.94 -11.58 -4.01
CA ASN A 133 1.91 -11.57 -2.55
C ASN A 133 0.72 -12.40 -2.04
N TRP A 134 -0.46 -12.22 -2.61
CA TRP A 134 -1.66 -13.01 -2.29
C TRP A 134 -1.39 -14.52 -2.36
N LEU A 135 -0.83 -15.02 -3.46
CA LEU A 135 -0.51 -16.45 -3.60
C LEU A 135 0.53 -16.94 -2.58
N LYS A 136 1.50 -16.09 -2.21
CA LYS A 136 2.47 -16.40 -1.16
C LYS A 136 1.76 -16.55 0.19
N HIS A 137 0.86 -15.64 0.54
CA HIS A 137 0.14 -15.66 1.80
C HIS A 137 -0.91 -16.79 1.86
N ILE A 138 -1.57 -17.11 0.76
CA ILE A 138 -2.44 -18.30 0.67
C ILE A 138 -1.67 -19.60 0.91
N LYS A 139 -0.45 -19.74 0.38
CA LYS A 139 0.41 -20.91 0.68
C LYS A 139 0.80 -21.00 2.15
N SER A 140 0.91 -19.87 2.85
CA SER A 140 1.14 -19.86 4.30
C SER A 140 -0.13 -20.26 5.07
N TYR A 141 -1.29 -19.75 4.65
CA TYR A 141 -2.61 -20.14 5.17
C TYR A 141 -2.84 -21.65 5.07
N GLU A 142 -2.60 -22.25 3.91
CA GLU A 142 -2.82 -23.68 3.65
C GLU A 142 -1.94 -24.62 4.48
N LYS A 143 -0.83 -24.13 5.05
CA LYS A 143 0.03 -24.91 5.96
C LYS A 143 -0.54 -25.01 7.37
N LYS A 144 -1.54 -24.21 7.72
CA LYS A 144 -2.15 -24.24 9.05
C LYS A 144 -3.26 -25.30 9.12
N ILE A 145 -3.28 -26.03 10.23
CA ILE A 145 -4.16 -27.20 10.45
C ILE A 145 -5.62 -26.80 10.73
N SER A 146 -5.87 -25.57 11.21
CA SER A 146 -7.21 -25.12 11.58
C SER A 146 -7.71 -24.02 10.62
N PRO A 147 -8.80 -24.27 9.87
CA PRO A 147 -9.44 -23.25 9.08
C PRO A 147 -10.09 -22.21 9.99
N SER A 148 -9.78 -20.95 9.74
CA SER A 148 -10.48 -19.80 10.31
C SER A 148 -11.83 -19.62 9.60
N LYS A 149 -12.87 -19.14 10.31
CA LYS A 149 -14.15 -18.81 9.67
C LYS A 149 -14.04 -17.52 8.87
N HIS A 150 -13.32 -16.53 9.41
CA HIS A 150 -13.23 -15.20 8.84
C HIS A 150 -11.79 -14.90 8.42
N GLY A 151 -11.55 -14.83 7.11
CA GLY A 151 -10.26 -14.46 6.54
C GLY A 151 -10.28 -13.05 5.96
N ILE A 152 -9.35 -12.19 6.37
CA ILE A 152 -9.24 -10.82 5.85
C ILE A 152 -7.83 -10.60 5.32
N PHE A 153 -7.71 -10.13 4.08
CA PHE A 153 -6.45 -9.63 3.54
C PHE A 153 -6.44 -8.10 3.53
N LEU A 154 -5.44 -7.51 4.19
CA LEU A 154 -5.20 -6.07 4.26
C LEU A 154 -4.00 -5.69 3.37
N LEU A 155 -4.29 -5.05 2.25
CA LEU A 155 -3.30 -4.64 1.25
C LEU A 155 -2.89 -3.20 1.53
N ASP A 156 -1.63 -2.99 1.91
CA ASP A 156 -1.04 -1.66 2.10
C ASP A 156 -0.44 -1.18 0.78
N TYR A 157 -1.10 -0.22 0.11
CA TYR A 157 -0.63 0.30 -1.16
C TYR A 157 0.35 1.47 -0.96
N ILE A 158 1.64 1.16 -1.01
CA ILE A 158 2.70 1.99 -0.42
C ILE A 158 3.25 3.12 -1.30
N ASP A 159 3.04 3.10 -2.62
CA ASP A 159 3.62 4.08 -3.56
C ASP A 159 2.59 4.97 -4.26
N VAL A 160 1.30 4.64 -4.20
CA VAL A 160 0.13 5.39 -4.72
C VAL A 160 0.41 6.25 -5.95
N ASN A 161 0.82 5.59 -7.03
CA ASN A 161 1.22 6.24 -8.29
C ASN A 161 0.35 5.81 -9.48
N ILE A 162 -0.89 5.37 -9.22
CA ILE A 162 -1.88 5.04 -10.25
C ILE A 162 -3.15 5.81 -9.91
N GLN A 163 -3.66 6.59 -10.85
CA GLN A 163 -4.99 7.19 -10.80
C GLN A 163 -5.99 6.27 -11.52
N THR A 164 -7.24 6.30 -11.06
CA THR A 164 -8.33 5.56 -11.69
C THR A 164 -9.37 6.55 -12.22
N ALA A 165 -9.74 6.40 -13.49
CA ALA A 165 -10.85 7.12 -14.10
C ALA A 165 -12.00 6.14 -14.36
N ILE A 166 -13.19 6.46 -13.86
CA ILE A 166 -14.42 5.70 -14.06
C ILE A 166 -15.34 6.54 -14.95
N SER A 167 -15.70 6.01 -16.13
CA SER A 167 -16.50 6.71 -17.13
C SER A 167 -17.82 5.99 -17.37
N ARG A 168 -18.93 6.72 -17.27
CA ARG A 168 -20.28 6.26 -17.60
C ARG A 168 -20.76 6.95 -18.88
N GLU A 169 -21.71 6.35 -19.58
CA GLU A 169 -22.25 6.96 -20.80
C GLU A 169 -22.88 8.31 -20.48
N ASN A 170 -22.54 9.33 -21.29
CA ASN A 170 -23.08 10.69 -21.19
C ASN A 170 -22.80 11.43 -19.86
N GLU A 171 -21.85 10.95 -19.04
CA GLU A 171 -21.44 11.62 -17.80
C GLU A 171 -19.94 11.96 -17.83
N PRO A 172 -19.50 13.06 -17.18
CA PRO A 172 -18.09 13.31 -16.95
C PRO A 172 -17.44 12.14 -16.20
N ALA A 173 -16.20 11.80 -16.56
CA ALA A 173 -15.47 10.76 -15.86
C ALA A 173 -15.18 11.17 -14.40
N GLU A 174 -15.45 10.26 -13.47
CA GLU A 174 -15.04 10.39 -12.09
C GLU A 174 -13.56 9.99 -11.95
N ILE A 175 -12.74 10.87 -11.39
CA ILE A 175 -11.30 10.68 -11.27
C ILE A 175 -10.92 10.48 -9.80
N PHE A 176 -10.17 9.42 -9.54
CA PHE A 176 -9.64 9.07 -8.23
C PHE A 176 -8.11 9.19 -8.23
N ASP A 177 -7.57 9.78 -7.17
CA ASP A 177 -6.13 9.99 -6.98
C ASP A 177 -5.33 8.71 -6.66
N SER A 178 -6.00 7.56 -6.60
CA SER A 178 -5.39 6.27 -6.32
C SER A 178 -6.02 5.15 -7.16
N TYR A 179 -5.32 4.02 -7.25
CA TYR A 179 -5.86 2.79 -7.81
C TYR A 179 -7.09 2.37 -7.02
N ARG A 180 -8.16 2.04 -7.73
CA ARG A 180 -9.41 1.50 -7.16
C ARG A 180 -9.53 0.01 -7.47
N ILE A 181 -9.41 -0.84 -6.44
CA ILE A 181 -9.56 -2.30 -6.58
C ILE A 181 -11.00 -2.69 -6.92
N SER A 182 -11.99 -1.92 -6.45
CA SER A 182 -13.42 -2.15 -6.77
C SER A 182 -13.76 -1.95 -8.25
N ALA A 183 -12.90 -1.24 -8.98
CA ALA A 183 -13.07 -0.95 -10.41
C ALA A 183 -12.32 -1.96 -11.31
N ASP A 184 -11.49 -2.84 -10.73
CA ASP A 184 -10.65 -3.76 -11.50
C ASP A 184 -11.30 -5.13 -11.70
N LYS A 185 -12.18 -5.20 -12.71
CA LYS A 185 -12.93 -6.40 -13.05
C LYS A 185 -12.07 -7.68 -13.12
N ASN A 186 -10.97 -7.65 -13.86
CA ASN A 186 -10.14 -8.85 -14.07
C ASN A 186 -9.44 -9.29 -12.78
N LEU A 187 -9.03 -8.33 -11.93
CA LEU A 187 -8.46 -8.68 -10.64
C LEU A 187 -9.54 -9.23 -9.69
N LEU A 188 -10.74 -8.64 -9.68
CA LEU A 188 -11.85 -9.10 -8.85
C LEU A 188 -12.30 -10.51 -9.21
N GLU A 189 -12.45 -10.83 -10.50
CA GLU A 189 -12.76 -12.20 -10.97
C GLU A 189 -11.72 -13.20 -10.47
N TRP A 190 -10.45 -12.79 -10.45
CA TRP A 190 -9.37 -13.63 -9.92
C TRP A 190 -9.43 -13.76 -8.38
N ILE A 191 -9.69 -12.68 -7.64
CA ILE A 191 -9.83 -12.68 -6.17
C ILE A 191 -10.98 -13.58 -5.72
N LEU A 192 -12.10 -13.57 -6.44
CA LEU A 192 -13.28 -14.40 -6.18
C LEU A 192 -12.96 -15.90 -6.11
N THR A 193 -11.91 -16.37 -6.80
CA THR A 193 -11.46 -17.77 -6.72
C THR A 193 -10.98 -18.20 -5.32
N PHE A 194 -10.74 -17.23 -4.42
CA PHE A 194 -10.31 -17.45 -3.05
C PHE A 194 -11.42 -17.27 -2.00
N LYS A 195 -12.69 -17.13 -2.42
CA LYS A 195 -13.84 -16.85 -1.53
C LYS A 195 -14.03 -17.85 -0.38
N GLU A 196 -13.60 -19.10 -0.56
CA GLU A 196 -13.69 -20.15 0.47
C GLU A 196 -12.63 -19.98 1.58
N LYS A 197 -11.65 -19.10 1.39
CA LYS A 197 -10.51 -18.90 2.30
C LYS A 197 -10.48 -17.48 2.85
N ILE A 198 -10.84 -16.50 2.02
CA ILE A 198 -10.79 -15.07 2.33
C ILE A 198 -12.20 -14.52 2.12
N GLU A 199 -12.73 -13.86 3.15
CA GLU A 199 -14.06 -13.26 3.14
C GLU A 199 -14.01 -11.79 2.70
N TYR A 200 -12.98 -11.05 3.14
CA TYR A 200 -12.80 -9.64 2.79
C TYR A 200 -11.39 -9.35 2.28
N VAL A 201 -11.31 -8.44 1.32
CA VAL A 201 -10.08 -7.74 0.98
C VAL A 201 -10.25 -6.26 1.28
N ILE A 202 -9.25 -5.68 1.94
CA ILE A 202 -9.18 -4.25 2.26
C ILE A 202 -7.95 -3.69 1.52
N LEU A 203 -8.15 -2.78 0.57
CA LEU A 203 -7.06 -1.98 0.01
C LEU A 203 -6.97 -0.66 0.77
N SER A 204 -5.83 -0.40 1.38
CA SER A 204 -5.58 0.79 2.19
C SER A 204 -4.47 1.64 1.58
N ASN A 205 -4.70 2.95 1.52
CA ASN A 205 -3.68 3.94 1.17
C ASN A 205 -4.03 5.32 1.78
N PRO A 206 -3.12 6.31 1.74
CA PRO A 206 -3.37 7.64 2.32
C PRO A 206 -4.62 8.37 1.79
N TYR A 207 -5.05 8.11 0.55
CA TYR A 207 -6.15 8.79 -0.12
C TYR A 207 -7.48 8.02 -0.01
N SER A 208 -7.43 6.69 0.04
CA SER A 208 -8.65 5.87 0.08
C SER A 208 -8.48 4.56 0.83
N ILE A 209 -9.59 4.10 1.41
CA ILE A 209 -9.79 2.71 1.83
C ILE A 209 -10.86 2.13 0.91
N GLU A 210 -10.71 0.88 0.51
CA GLU A 210 -11.76 0.10 -0.15
C GLU A 210 -11.86 -1.27 0.48
N VAL A 211 -13.07 -1.67 0.84
CA VAL A 211 -13.35 -3.01 1.37
C VAL A 211 -14.25 -3.74 0.41
N ILE A 212 -13.88 -4.95 0.03
CA ILE A 212 -14.66 -5.80 -0.87
C ILE A 212 -15.01 -7.09 -0.14
N ARG A 213 -16.30 -7.36 -0.05
CA ARG A 213 -16.80 -8.69 0.35
C ARG A 213 -16.68 -9.64 -0.84
N ILE A 214 -15.85 -10.67 -0.70
CA ILE A 214 -15.39 -11.47 -1.85
C ILE A 214 -16.52 -12.30 -2.46
N ASP A 215 -17.45 -12.80 -1.64
CA ASP A 215 -18.60 -13.59 -2.14
C ASP A 215 -19.58 -12.75 -3.00
N GLN A 216 -19.56 -11.41 -2.87
CA GLN A 216 -20.40 -10.48 -3.61
C GLN A 216 -19.73 -9.89 -4.87
N ILE A 217 -18.52 -10.34 -5.23
CA ILE A 217 -17.76 -9.79 -6.35
C ILE A 217 -18.54 -9.82 -7.68
N HIS A 218 -19.36 -10.86 -7.93
CA HIS A 218 -20.19 -10.92 -9.14
C HIS A 218 -21.11 -9.69 -9.26
N ASN A 219 -21.79 -9.34 -8.15
CA ASN A 219 -22.71 -8.20 -8.10
C ASN A 219 -21.97 -6.87 -8.29
N ILE A 220 -20.72 -6.79 -7.80
CA ILE A 220 -19.86 -5.60 -7.98
C ILE A 220 -19.51 -5.45 -9.47
N ILE A 221 -19.01 -6.53 -10.10
CA ILE A 221 -18.51 -6.53 -11.48
C ILE A 221 -19.59 -6.13 -12.49
N GLU A 222 -20.84 -6.56 -12.31
CA GLU A 222 -21.96 -6.23 -13.20
C GLU A 222 -22.21 -4.73 -13.29
N SER A 223 -21.85 -3.97 -12.26
CA SER A 223 -22.05 -2.53 -12.18
C SER A 223 -20.85 -1.69 -12.60
N ILE A 224 -19.69 -2.31 -12.88
CA ILE A 224 -18.46 -1.59 -13.23
C ILE A 224 -18.59 -1.03 -14.65
N PRO A 225 -18.52 0.30 -14.83
CA PRO A 225 -18.61 0.92 -16.15
C PRO A 225 -17.22 0.89 -16.82
N ARG A 226 -16.92 1.81 -17.74
CA ARG A 226 -15.60 1.84 -18.39
C ARG A 226 -14.54 2.41 -17.43
N VAL A 227 -13.45 1.69 -17.25
CA VAL A 227 -12.36 2.07 -16.33
C VAL A 227 -11.05 2.28 -17.09
N THR A 228 -10.31 3.33 -16.76
CA THR A 228 -8.97 3.61 -17.28
C THR A 228 -8.01 3.88 -16.13
N TYR A 229 -6.76 3.42 -16.25
CA TYR A 229 -5.71 3.64 -15.27
C TYR A 229 -4.62 4.50 -15.86
N ALA A 230 -4.20 5.53 -15.13
CA ALA A 230 -3.12 6.41 -15.55
C ALA A 230 -2.02 6.45 -14.47
N PRO A 231 -0.75 6.15 -14.80
CA PRO A 231 0.31 6.31 -13.84
C PRO A 231 0.65 7.78 -13.62
N ILE A 232 0.97 8.13 -12.37
CA ILE A 232 1.52 9.44 -12.05
C ILE A 232 2.94 9.52 -12.63
N ILE A 233 3.14 10.46 -13.54
CA ILE A 233 4.46 10.79 -14.06
C ILE A 233 5.01 11.93 -13.19
N GLY A 234 6.09 11.65 -12.46
CA GLY A 234 6.64 12.59 -11.50
C GLY A 234 8.15 12.52 -11.38
N MET A 235 8.68 13.40 -10.52
CA MET A 235 10.09 13.45 -10.19
C MET A 235 10.28 13.36 -8.67
N GLU A 236 11.21 12.51 -8.24
CA GLU A 236 11.72 12.55 -6.88
C GLU A 236 12.75 13.67 -6.81
N SER A 237 12.59 14.60 -5.86
CA SER A 237 13.48 15.75 -5.71
C SER A 237 13.93 15.91 -4.26
N HIS A 238 15.23 16.03 -4.05
CA HIS A 238 15.81 16.36 -2.75
C HIS A 238 16.38 17.77 -2.78
N LYS A 239 15.89 18.61 -1.86
CA LYS A 239 16.33 20.00 -1.69
C LYS A 239 17.17 20.10 -0.42
N TYR A 240 18.35 20.67 -0.57
CA TYR A 240 19.28 20.89 0.54
C TYR A 240 19.71 22.36 0.56
N ILE A 241 19.81 22.90 1.77
CA ILE A 241 20.27 24.26 2.04
C ILE A 241 21.27 24.17 3.18
N GLY A 242 22.41 24.85 3.04
CA GLY A 242 23.46 24.87 4.05
C GLY A 242 24.26 26.14 3.99
N TYR A 243 24.84 26.52 5.11
CA TYR A 243 25.66 27.70 5.24
C TYR A 243 26.99 27.29 5.87
N LYS A 244 28.10 27.64 5.20
CA LYS A 244 29.43 27.32 5.71
C LYS A 244 29.91 28.47 6.60
N ILE A 245 29.96 28.24 7.91
CA ILE A 245 30.44 29.25 8.87
C ILE A 245 31.96 29.28 8.85
N LYS A 246 32.54 30.48 8.80
CA LYS A 246 33.97 30.70 9.00
C LYS A 246 34.43 30.17 10.36
N LYS A 247 35.46 29.31 10.39
CA LYS A 247 36.06 28.91 11.65
C LYS A 247 36.73 30.14 12.28
N ARG A 248 36.23 30.59 13.42
CA ARG A 248 36.95 31.56 14.25
C ARG A 248 38.02 30.79 15.00
N ASP A 249 39.28 31.20 14.82
CA ASP A 249 40.38 30.72 15.67
C ASP A 249 40.08 31.13 17.12
N ILE A 250 39.96 30.13 18.02
CA ILE A 250 39.86 30.31 19.48
C ILE A 250 41.26 30.15 20.05
#